data_AF-A0A171B037-F1
#
_entry.id   AF-A0A171B037-F1
#
_cell.length_a   1.000
_cell.length_b   1.000
_cell.length_c   1.000
_cell.angle_alpha   90.00
_cell.angle_beta   90.00
_cell.angle_gamma   90.00
#
_symmetry.space_group_name_H-M   'P 1'
#
loop_
_entity.id
_entity.type
_entity.pdbx_description
1 polymer ?
#
loop_
_entity_poly.entity_id
_entity_poly.type
_entity_poly.pdbx_seq_one_letter_code
_entity_poly.pdbx_strand_id
1 'polypeptide(L)'
;QSLHCFNYKKECQCSSCIFFLHKIVQVMTEYFKEIEEESIRDNFVVIYELLDELIDFGYPQTTDSKILQEYITQEGHKLEIQPRIPMAVTNAVSWRSEGIKYRKNEVFLDVIESVNLLANANGNVLRSEIVGAIKMRVYLSGMPELRLGLNDKVLFESTGRGKSKSVELEDVKFHQ
;
A
#
# COMPACT_ATOMS: atom_id res chain seq x y z
N GLN A 1 27.84 -3.66 -7.02
CA GLN A 1 28.32 -3.01 -5.78
C GLN A 1 27.34 -3.41 -4.69
N SER A 2 27.73 -4.36 -3.84
CA SER A 2 26.90 -4.87 -2.75
C SER A 2 26.92 -3.86 -1.61
N LEU A 3 25.78 -3.22 -1.31
CA LEU A 3 25.62 -2.49 -0.06
C LEU A 3 25.51 -3.52 1.07
N HIS A 4 26.55 -3.63 1.88
CA HIS A 4 26.48 -4.35 3.13
C HIS A 4 25.44 -3.62 4.00
N CYS A 5 24.24 -4.18 4.19
CA CYS A 5 23.31 -3.68 5.19
C CYS A 5 24.02 -3.71 6.54
N PHE A 6 24.28 -2.53 7.11
CA PHE A 6 25.23 -2.25 8.21
C PHE A 6 25.02 -3.06 9.51
N ASN A 7 23.91 -3.81 9.64
CA ASN A 7 23.59 -4.62 10.82
C ASN A 7 23.37 -6.12 10.54
N TYR A 8 23.37 -6.58 9.28
CA TYR A 8 23.18 -7.99 8.96
C TYR A 8 24.52 -8.66 8.64
N LYS A 9 24.85 -9.69 9.40
CA LYS A 9 26.09 -10.50 9.26
C LYS A 9 26.05 -11.45 8.05
N LYS A 10 24.94 -11.48 7.31
CA LYS A 10 24.71 -12.29 6.10
C LYS A 10 24.30 -11.39 4.93
N GLU A 11 24.57 -11.85 3.71
CA GLU A 11 24.10 -11.17 2.50
C GLU A 11 22.57 -11.11 2.51
N CYS A 12 22.03 -9.89 2.49
CA CYS A 12 20.60 -9.63 2.41
C CYS A 12 20.30 -8.82 1.15
N GLN A 13 19.12 -9.02 0.56
CA GLN A 13 18.69 -8.25 -0.61
C GLN A 13 18.37 -6.81 -0.17
N CYS A 14 19.25 -5.86 -0.48
CA CYS A 14 19.13 -4.47 -0.04
C CYS A 14 17.80 -3.82 -0.44
N SER A 15 17.28 -4.17 -1.63
CA SER A 15 15.98 -3.69 -2.12
C SER A 15 14.85 -4.06 -1.15
N SER A 16 14.82 -5.31 -0.67
CA SER A 16 13.81 -5.81 0.26
C SER A 16 13.91 -5.12 1.61
N CYS A 17 15.13 -4.85 2.10
CA CYS A 17 15.33 -4.07 3.33
C CYS A 17 14.79 -2.64 3.18
N ILE A 18 15.11 -1.95 2.09
CA ILE A 18 14.65 -0.57 1.85
C ILE A 18 13.13 -0.53 1.71
N PHE A 19 12.56 -1.46 0.94
CA PHE A 19 11.12 -1.58 0.80
C PHE A 19 10.43 -1.82 2.14
N PHE A 20 10.99 -2.71 2.96
CA PHE A 20 10.47 -3.01 4.29
C PHE A 20 10.56 -1.79 5.23
N LEU A 21 11.66 -1.04 5.20
CA LEU A 21 11.78 0.21 5.98
C LEU A 21 10.71 1.24 5.58
N HIS A 22 10.47 1.42 4.29
CA HIS A 22 9.37 2.27 3.82
C HIS A 22 8.00 1.75 4.29
N LYS A 23 7.81 0.43 4.34
CA LYS A 23 6.58 -0.18 4.86
C LYS A 23 6.40 0.03 6.36
N ILE A 24 7.45 -0.11 7.17
CA ILE A 24 7.40 0.22 8.60
C ILE A 24 6.99 1.68 8.78
N VAL A 25 7.64 2.61 8.08
CA VAL A 25 7.30 4.04 8.17
C VAL A 25 5.85 4.28 7.74
N GLN A 26 5.37 3.62 6.68
CA GLN A 26 3.99 3.71 6.25
C GLN A 26 3.02 3.24 7.36
N VAL A 27 3.22 2.05 7.93
CA VAL A 27 2.38 1.49 9.00
C VAL A 27 2.38 2.41 10.21
N MET A 28 3.55 2.86 10.66
CA MET A 28 3.69 3.76 11.81
C MET A 28 2.99 5.11 11.56
N THR A 29 3.06 5.64 10.33
CA THR A 29 2.36 6.88 9.95
C THR A 29 0.84 6.68 9.97
N GLU A 30 0.35 5.51 9.57
CA GLU A 30 -1.09 5.20 9.62
C GLU A 30 -1.61 5.00 11.05
N TYR A 31 -0.77 4.55 11.99
CA TYR A 31 -1.10 4.44 13.42
C TYR A 31 -1.05 5.77 14.17
N PHE A 32 0.03 6.55 13.97
CA PHE A 32 0.31 7.73 14.78
C PHE A 32 0.00 9.06 14.08
N LYS A 33 -0.42 9.02 12.81
CA LYS A 33 -0.59 10.15 11.88
C LYS A 33 0.73 10.83 11.51
N GLU A 34 1.55 11.14 12.49
CA GLU A 34 2.87 11.76 12.34
C GLU A 34 3.90 11.04 13.22
N ILE A 35 5.07 10.76 12.65
CA ILE A 35 6.18 10.09 13.35
C ILE A 35 7.18 11.15 13.78
N GLU A 36 7.10 11.52 15.05
CA GLU A 36 8.05 12.41 15.71
C GLU A 36 8.68 11.70 16.92
N GLU A 37 9.72 12.30 17.51
CA GLU A 37 10.39 11.74 18.70
C GLU A 37 9.39 11.56 19.86
N GLU A 38 8.46 12.49 20.04
CA GLU A 38 7.39 12.39 21.04
C GLU A 38 6.43 11.23 20.73
N SER A 39 5.98 11.08 19.48
CA SER A 39 5.15 9.94 19.07
C SER A 39 5.80 8.60 19.39
N ILE A 40 7.12 8.48 19.22
CA ILE A 40 7.85 7.23 19.53
C ILE A 40 7.94 6.99 21.03
N ARG A 41 8.25 8.03 21.81
CA ARG A 41 8.38 7.93 23.27
C ARG A 41 7.05 7.58 23.94
N ASP A 42 5.96 8.16 23.48
CA ASP A 42 4.64 7.99 24.09
C ASP A 42 4.01 6.64 23.71
N ASN A 43 4.36 6.09 22.55
CA ASN A 43 3.75 4.86 22.01
C ASN A 43 4.71 3.66 21.94
N PHE A 44 5.81 3.68 22.70
CA PHE A 44 6.86 2.66 22.58
C PHE A 44 6.36 1.22 22.75
N VAL A 45 5.35 0.99 23.61
CA VAL A 45 4.74 -0.34 23.80
C VAL A 45 4.11 -0.85 22.50
N VAL A 46 3.25 -0.04 21.89
CA VAL A 46 2.58 -0.38 20.60
C VAL A 46 3.62 -0.55 19.49
N ILE A 47 4.68 0.28 19.48
CA ILE A 47 5.76 0.16 18.50
C ILE A 47 6.48 -1.19 18.63
N TYR A 48 6.76 -1.66 19.85
CA TYR A 48 7.37 -2.99 20.05
C TYR A 48 6.45 -4.13 19.59
N GLU A 49 5.16 -4.06 19.91
CA GLU A 49 4.18 -5.05 19.42
C GLU A 49 4.09 -5.05 17.89
N LEU A 50 4.06 -3.86 17.27
CA LEU A 50 4.08 -3.73 15.82
C LEU A 50 5.35 -4.32 15.22
N LEU A 51 6.52 -4.05 15.81
CA LEU A 51 7.78 -4.57 15.28
C LEU A 51 7.86 -6.10 15.39
N ASP A 52 7.37 -6.70 16.48
CA ASP A 52 7.35 -8.16 16.65
C ASP A 52 6.46 -8.85 15.61
N GLU A 53 5.31 -8.25 15.28
CA GLU A 53 4.39 -8.77 14.27
C GLU A 53 4.81 -8.47 12.82
N LEU A 54 5.51 -7.34 12.59
CA LEU A 54 5.95 -6.93 11.26
C LEU A 54 7.10 -7.79 10.73
N ILE A 55 8.01 -8.25 11.60
CA ILE A 55 9.20 -9.01 11.21
C ILE A 55 9.49 -10.18 12.16
N ASP A 56 9.51 -11.38 11.61
CA ASP A 56 9.99 -12.56 12.32
C ASP A 56 11.29 -13.07 11.67
N PHE A 57 12.34 -13.21 12.48
CA PHE A 57 13.65 -13.74 12.07
C PHE A 57 14.27 -13.06 10.82
N GLY A 58 13.97 -11.78 10.59
CA GLY A 58 14.45 -11.03 9.41
C GLY A 58 13.55 -11.12 8.18
N TYR A 59 12.42 -11.82 8.26
CA TYR A 59 11.43 -11.96 7.20
C TYR A 59 10.17 -11.15 7.53
N PRO A 60 9.80 -10.17 6.67
CA PRO A 60 8.54 -9.44 6.82
C PRO A 60 7.34 -10.40 6.80
N GLN A 61 6.43 -10.27 7.77
CA GLN A 61 5.20 -11.07 7.86
C GLN A 61 3.98 -10.23 7.44
N THR A 62 3.21 -9.72 8.41
CA THR A 62 2.00 -8.94 8.15
C THR A 62 2.33 -7.46 8.12
N THR A 63 2.23 -6.81 6.95
CA THR A 63 2.53 -5.38 6.79
C THR A 63 1.29 -4.50 6.52
N ASP A 64 0.10 -5.11 6.54
CA ASP A 64 -1.17 -4.42 6.33
C ASP A 64 -1.67 -3.79 7.63
N SER A 65 -1.45 -2.48 7.77
CA SER A 65 -1.87 -1.66 8.92
C SER A 65 -3.31 -1.87 9.34
N LYS A 66 -4.25 -1.97 8.39
CA LYS A 66 -5.68 -2.16 8.68
C LYS A 66 -5.98 -3.48 9.38
N ILE A 67 -5.22 -4.53 9.07
CA ILE A 67 -5.35 -5.83 9.73
C ILE A 67 -4.66 -5.79 11.10
N LEU A 68 -3.47 -5.20 11.17
CA LEU A 68 -2.74 -5.02 12.42
C LEU A 68 -3.60 -4.24 13.44
N GLN A 69 -4.37 -3.24 12.98
CA GLN A 69 -5.23 -2.42 13.84
C GLN A 69 -6.39 -3.20 14.47
N GLU A 70 -6.74 -4.39 13.95
CA GLU A 70 -7.81 -5.21 14.53
C GLU A 70 -7.39 -5.89 15.84
N TYR A 71 -6.08 -6.09 16.07
CA TYR A 71 -5.58 -6.82 17.23
C TYR A 71 -4.43 -6.13 17.99
N ILE A 72 -3.71 -5.19 17.37
CA ILE A 72 -2.79 -4.27 18.04
C ILE A 72 -3.49 -2.91 18.16
N THR A 73 -4.07 -2.63 19.33
CA THR A 73 -4.88 -1.44 19.59
C THR A 73 -4.19 -0.46 20.55
N GLN A 74 -4.28 0.84 20.27
CA GLN A 74 -3.76 1.89 21.18
C GLN A 74 -4.61 2.05 22.45
N GLU A 75 -5.89 1.71 22.38
CA GLU A 75 -6.77 1.74 23.54
C GLU A 75 -6.55 0.48 24.38
N GLY A 76 -6.08 0.66 25.63
CA GLY A 76 -6.01 -0.40 26.63
C GLY A 76 -7.40 -0.90 26.99
N HIS A 77 -8.02 -1.70 26.12
CA HIS A 77 -9.26 -2.39 26.44
C HIS A 77 -8.97 -3.46 27.47
N LYS A 78 -9.74 -3.40 28.56
CA LYS A 78 -9.75 -4.36 29.66
C LYS A 78 -9.69 -5.79 29.11
N LEU A 79 -8.83 -6.58 29.74
CA LEU A 79 -8.55 -8.01 29.56
C LEU A 79 -9.79 -8.94 29.67
N GLU A 80 -10.87 -8.71 28.91
CA GLU A 80 -12.06 -9.59 28.94
C GLU A 80 -12.34 -10.30 27.61
N ILE A 81 -11.68 -9.95 26.51
CA ILE A 81 -11.85 -10.64 25.22
C ILE A 81 -10.48 -10.83 24.60
N GLN A 82 -10.01 -12.08 24.51
CA GLN A 82 -8.85 -12.39 23.67
C GLN A 82 -9.18 -11.92 22.24
N PRO A 83 -8.43 -10.97 21.65
CA PRO A 83 -8.62 -10.63 20.25
C PRO A 83 -8.37 -11.90 19.44
N ARG A 84 -9.41 -12.43 18.80
CA ARG A 84 -9.25 -13.56 17.88
C ARG A 84 -8.44 -13.06 16.71
N ILE A 85 -7.33 -13.75 16.41
CA ILE A 85 -6.50 -13.44 15.24
C ILE A 85 -7.41 -13.39 14.01
N PRO A 86 -7.45 -12.28 13.27
CA PRO A 86 -8.25 -12.16 12.07
C PRO A 86 -7.86 -13.27 11.08
N MET A 87 -8.84 -13.97 10.52
CA MET A 87 -8.57 -15.00 9.49
C MET A 87 -7.90 -14.40 8.24
N ALA A 88 -7.93 -13.09 8.06
CA ALA A 88 -7.19 -12.37 7.02
C ALA A 88 -5.66 -12.58 7.13
N VAL A 89 -5.13 -12.86 8.32
CA VAL A 89 -3.70 -13.12 8.54
C VAL A 89 -3.26 -14.46 7.91
N THR A 90 -4.18 -15.42 7.75
CA THR A 90 -3.88 -16.77 7.20
C THR A 90 -4.55 -17.07 5.87
N ASN A 91 -5.43 -16.19 5.37
CA ASN A 91 -6.15 -16.35 4.12
C ASN A 91 -5.37 -15.79 2.92
N ALA A 92 -5.73 -16.24 1.71
CA ALA A 92 -5.14 -15.75 0.46
C ALA A 92 -5.40 -14.25 0.17
N VAL A 93 -6.33 -13.63 0.91
CA VAL A 93 -6.63 -12.20 0.86
C VAL A 93 -6.23 -11.57 2.19
N SER A 94 -5.04 -10.95 2.23
CA SER A 94 -4.48 -10.34 3.43
C SER A 94 -4.94 -8.90 3.65
N TRP A 95 -5.45 -8.22 2.63
CA TRP A 95 -5.72 -6.78 2.68
C TRP A 95 -7.17 -6.40 3.04
N ARG A 96 -8.05 -7.39 3.22
CA ARG A 96 -9.49 -7.16 3.46
C ARG A 96 -10.11 -8.20 4.38
N SER A 97 -10.64 -7.73 5.50
CA SER A 97 -11.35 -8.55 6.48
C SER A 97 -12.76 -8.95 6.00
N GLU A 98 -13.19 -10.14 6.42
CA GLU A 98 -14.55 -10.62 6.19
C GLU A 98 -15.57 -9.87 7.08
N GLY A 99 -16.85 -9.89 6.68
CA GLY A 99 -17.93 -9.33 7.51
C GLY A 99 -18.10 -7.81 7.49
N ILE A 100 -17.30 -7.07 6.70
CA ILE A 100 -17.46 -5.62 6.51
C ILE A 100 -18.89 -5.32 5.99
N LYS A 101 -19.60 -4.40 6.64
CA LYS A 101 -20.96 -4.01 6.27
C LYS A 101 -21.13 -2.49 6.24
N TYR A 102 -21.56 -1.97 5.10
CA TYR A 102 -21.91 -0.56 4.93
C TYR A 102 -23.42 -0.41 4.72
N ARG A 103 -23.98 0.72 5.17
CA ARG A 103 -25.40 1.05 4.93
C ARG A 103 -25.67 1.33 3.45
N LYS A 104 -24.70 1.94 2.78
CA LYS A 104 -24.73 2.26 1.35
C LYS A 104 -23.42 1.77 0.73
N ASN A 105 -23.53 1.00 -0.35
CA ASN A 105 -22.37 0.48 -1.05
C ASN A 105 -21.96 1.49 -2.13
N GLU A 106 -20.79 2.10 -1.99
CA GLU A 106 -20.28 3.13 -2.90
C GLU A 106 -18.78 2.96 -3.14
N VAL A 107 -18.32 3.36 -4.32
CA VAL A 107 -16.90 3.37 -4.69
C VAL A 107 -16.58 4.72 -5.30
N PHE A 108 -15.56 5.38 -4.79
CA PHE A 108 -15.01 6.62 -5.33
C PHE A 108 -13.68 6.31 -6.00
N LEU A 109 -13.47 6.85 -7.20
CA LEU A 109 -12.23 6.71 -7.94
C LEU A 109 -11.69 8.11 -8.25
N ASP A 110 -10.48 8.38 -7.75
CA ASP A 110 -9.74 9.60 -8.04
C ASP A 110 -8.67 9.26 -9.09
N VAL A 111 -8.78 9.84 -10.29
CA VAL A 111 -7.76 9.73 -11.35
C VAL A 111 -6.87 10.96 -11.26
N ILE A 112 -5.61 10.76 -10.90
CA ILE A 112 -4.65 11.84 -10.65
C ILE A 112 -3.53 11.72 -11.68
N GLU A 113 -3.31 12.77 -12.46
CA GLU A 113 -2.25 12.83 -13.47
C GLU A 113 -1.23 13.91 -13.09
N SER A 114 0.04 13.52 -13.01
CA SER A 114 1.15 14.45 -12.79
C SER A 114 1.95 14.61 -14.07
N VAL A 115 2.04 15.84 -14.58
CA VAL A 115 2.82 16.14 -15.78
C VAL A 115 4.21 16.61 -15.37
N ASN A 116 5.23 15.81 -15.71
CA ASN A 116 6.62 16.16 -15.51
C ASN A 116 7.19 16.73 -16.81
N LEU A 117 7.56 18.01 -16.80
CA LEU A 117 8.10 18.72 -17.96
C LEU A 117 9.47 19.33 -17.64
N LEU A 118 10.46 19.02 -18.47
CA LEU A 118 11.78 19.65 -18.45
C LEU A 118 12.01 20.37 -19.78
N ALA A 119 12.24 21.68 -19.74
CA ALA A 119 12.54 22.50 -20.91
C ALA A 119 13.86 23.25 -20.74
N ASN A 120 14.57 23.49 -21.84
CA ASN A 120 15.79 24.29 -21.84
C ASN A 120 15.47 25.80 -21.94
N ALA A 121 16.49 26.64 -21.79
CA ALA A 121 16.35 28.11 -21.87
C ALA A 121 15.87 28.62 -23.24
N ASN A 122 16.01 27.81 -24.30
CA ASN A 122 15.50 28.11 -25.64
C ASN A 122 14.03 27.71 -25.82
N GLY A 123 13.36 27.22 -24.78
CA GLY A 123 11.97 26.77 -24.81
C GLY A 123 11.76 25.40 -25.46
N ASN A 124 12.81 24.63 -25.70
CA ASN A 124 12.70 23.28 -26.25
C ASN A 124 12.49 22.28 -25.11
N VAL A 125 11.52 21.38 -25.27
CA VAL A 125 11.22 20.32 -24.29
C VAL A 125 12.27 19.22 -24.39
N LEU A 126 12.96 18.94 -23.28
CA LEU A 126 13.95 17.88 -23.14
C LEU A 126 13.34 16.57 -22.63
N ARG A 127 12.35 16.67 -21.72
CA ARG A 127 11.62 15.52 -21.17
C ARG A 127 10.18 15.93 -20.91
N SER A 128 9.24 15.08 -21.28
CA SER A 128 7.83 15.21 -20.98
C SER A 128 7.27 13.82 -20.70
N GLU A 129 6.77 13.59 -19.49
CA GLU A 129 6.14 12.33 -19.12
C GLU A 129 4.90 12.61 -18.24
N ILE A 130 3.94 11.70 -18.28
CA ILE A 130 2.74 11.76 -17.47
C ILE A 130 2.76 10.58 -16.52
N VAL A 131 2.78 10.85 -15.23
CA VAL A 131 2.67 9.83 -14.17
C VAL A 131 1.24 9.84 -13.64
N GLY A 132 0.45 8.84 -14.04
CA GLY A 132 -0.92 8.65 -13.60
C GLY A 132 -1.01 7.77 -12.36
N ALA A 133 -1.97 8.06 -11.47
CA ALA A 133 -2.33 7.22 -10.34
C ALA A 133 -3.86 7.17 -10.18
N ILE A 134 -4.41 5.97 -10.03
CA ILE A 134 -5.82 5.75 -9.71
C ILE A 134 -5.92 5.41 -8.22
N LYS A 135 -6.52 6.30 -7.44
CA LYS A 135 -6.78 6.07 -6.01
C LYS A 135 -8.24 5.69 -5.81
N MET A 136 -8.49 4.60 -5.10
CA MET A 136 -9.84 4.10 -4.85
C MET A 136 -10.21 4.24 -3.38
N ARG A 137 -11.43 4.73 -3.11
CA ARG A 137 -12.07 4.66 -1.78
C ARG A 137 -13.28 3.75 -1.89
N VAL A 138 -13.18 2.58 -1.27
CA VAL A 138 -14.14 1.48 -1.44
C VAL A 138 -14.96 1.32 -0.17
N TYR A 139 -16.26 1.61 -0.25
CA TYR A 139 -17.23 1.41 0.82
C TYR A 139 -18.20 0.30 0.39
N LEU A 140 -17.72 -0.95 0.34
CA LEU A 140 -18.50 -2.11 -0.10
C LEU A 140 -18.63 -3.14 1.01
N SER A 141 -19.78 -3.80 1.09
CA SER A 141 -20.04 -4.87 2.07
C SER A 141 -19.56 -6.23 1.56
N GLY A 142 -19.13 -7.11 2.46
CA GLY A 142 -18.66 -8.47 2.16
C GLY A 142 -17.31 -8.51 1.42
N MET A 143 -17.15 -9.52 0.56
CA MET A 143 -15.94 -9.76 -0.25
C MET A 143 -16.24 -9.59 -1.75
N PRO A 144 -16.37 -8.36 -2.26
CA PRO A 144 -16.68 -8.11 -3.67
C PRO A 144 -15.47 -8.29 -4.57
N GLU A 145 -15.68 -8.84 -5.77
CA GLU A 145 -14.72 -8.81 -6.87
C GLU A 145 -14.95 -7.55 -7.71
N LEU A 146 -13.92 -6.71 -7.87
CA LEU A 146 -13.99 -5.49 -8.69
C LEU A 146 -13.16 -5.67 -9.96
N ARG A 147 -13.73 -5.26 -11.10
CA ARG A 147 -13.05 -5.24 -12.39
C ARG A 147 -13.01 -3.81 -12.91
N LEU A 148 -11.81 -3.29 -13.14
CA LEU A 148 -11.59 -1.96 -13.70
C LEU A 148 -11.33 -2.08 -15.20
N GLY A 149 -12.13 -1.37 -16.00
CA GLY A 149 -11.90 -1.25 -17.44
C GLY A 149 -11.33 0.12 -17.78
N LEU A 150 -10.15 0.15 -18.38
CA LEU A 150 -9.52 1.35 -18.92
C LEU A 150 -9.56 1.33 -20.46
N ASN A 151 -9.49 2.50 -21.08
CA ASN A 151 -9.36 2.64 -22.54
C ASN A 151 -7.92 2.40 -23.01
N ASP A 152 -7.31 1.31 -22.54
CA ASP A 152 -5.96 0.90 -22.93
C ASP A 152 -5.93 0.50 -24.41
N LYS A 153 -5.02 1.12 -25.15
CA LYS A 153 -4.80 0.88 -26.59
C LYS A 153 -4.56 -0.60 -26.90
N VAL A 154 -3.80 -1.32 -26.07
CA VAL A 154 -3.51 -2.75 -26.28
C VAL A 154 -4.78 -3.60 -26.17
N LEU A 155 -5.61 -3.32 -25.17
CA LEU A 155 -6.90 -4.00 -24.97
C LEU A 155 -7.91 -3.66 -26.07
N PHE A 156 -7.90 -2.42 -26.58
CA PHE A 156 -8.80 -1.99 -27.64
C PHE A 156 -8.42 -2.52 -29.02
N GLU A 157 -7.12 -2.64 -29.32
CA GLU A 157 -6.63 -3.24 -30.56
C GLU A 157 -6.94 -4.74 -30.62
N SER A 158 -6.77 -5.48 -29.52
CA SER A 158 -7.12 -6.90 -29.43
C SER A 158 -8.63 -7.18 -29.55
N THR A 159 -9.48 -6.21 -29.20
CA THR A 159 -10.95 -6.31 -29.30
C THR A 159 -11.51 -5.72 -30.61
N GLY A 160 -10.66 -5.31 -31.55
CA GLY A 160 -11.09 -4.78 -32.86
C GLY A 160 -11.68 -3.36 -32.83
N ARG A 161 -11.43 -2.58 -31.76
CA ARG A 161 -11.93 -1.20 -31.56
C ARG A 161 -10.85 -0.13 -31.81
N GLY A 162 -9.85 -0.41 -32.65
CA GLY A 162 -8.68 0.47 -32.86
C GLY A 162 -8.94 1.88 -33.44
N LYS A 163 -10.19 2.25 -33.75
CA LYS A 163 -10.56 3.61 -34.22
C LYS A 163 -11.04 4.54 -33.10
N SER A 164 -11.28 4.04 -31.89
CA SER A 164 -11.69 4.89 -30.75
C SER A 164 -10.49 5.49 -30.02
N LYS A 165 -10.69 6.63 -29.34
CA LYS A 165 -9.66 7.26 -28.50
C LYS A 165 -9.17 6.29 -27.44
N SER A 166 -7.89 5.94 -27.48
CA SER A 166 -7.22 5.07 -26.52
C SER A 166 -6.04 5.77 -25.85
N VAL A 167 -5.65 5.27 -24.69
CA VAL A 167 -4.45 5.68 -23.97
C VAL A 167 -3.42 4.57 -24.09
N GLU A 168 -2.18 4.95 -24.42
CA GLU A 168 -1.05 4.04 -24.43
C GLU A 168 -0.33 4.13 -23.08
N LEU A 169 -0.28 3.02 -22.35
CA LEU A 169 0.34 2.94 -21.04
C LEU A 169 1.71 2.27 -21.19
N GLU A 170 2.78 3.01 -20.92
CA GLU A 170 4.15 2.49 -21.05
C GLU A 170 4.52 1.48 -19.95
N ASP A 171 4.12 1.78 -18.71
CA ASP A 171 4.29 0.91 -17.54
C ASP A 171 3.09 1.07 -16.60
N VAL A 172 2.69 -0.03 -15.96
CA VAL A 172 1.58 -0.06 -15.00
C VAL A 172 1.97 -0.88 -13.79
N LYS A 173 1.90 -0.25 -12.62
CA LYS A 173 2.12 -0.90 -11.32
C LYS A 173 0.80 -1.05 -10.60
N PHE A 174 0.43 -2.29 -10.31
CA PHE A 174 -0.80 -2.60 -9.58
C PHE A 174 -0.55 -2.67 -8.08
N HIS A 175 -1.63 -2.51 -7.32
CA HIS A 175 -1.66 -2.94 -5.93
C HIS A 175 -1.48 -4.47 -5.87
N GLN A 176 -1.02 -4.96 -4.72
CA GLN A 176 -0.77 -6.38 -4.46
C GLN A 176 -2.02 -7.24 -4.66
#